data_AF-A0A534RNM1-F1
#
_entry.id   AF-A0A534RNM1-F1
#
_cell.length_a   1.000
_cell.length_b   1.000
_cell.length_c   1.000
_cell.angle_alpha   90.00
_cell.angle_beta   90.00
_cell.angle_gamma   90.00
#
_symmetry.space_group_name_H-M   'P 1'
#
loop_
_entity.id
_entity.type
_entity.pdbx_description
1 polymer ?
#
loop_
_entity_poly.entity_id
_entity_poly.type
_entity_poly.pdbx_seq_one_letter_code
_entity_poly.pdbx_strand_id
1 'polypeptide(L)'
;LLYEWLVLKAREHGLAGATVLRGMMGFGAHSRLHTFKIERLSEDLPVIIEIVDTREKLETFLRLVDDEIAEGLATLERAEVHFYRSGTA
;
A
#
# COMPACT_ATOMS: atom_id res chain seq x y z
N LEU A 1 -5.80 -3.39 -10.69
CA LEU A 1 -4.83 -2.24 -10.60
C LEU A 1 -3.66 -2.63 -9.70
N LEU A 2 -2.48 -1.98 -9.77
CA LEU A 2 -1.29 -2.38 -8.98
C LEU A 2 -1.59 -2.54 -7.47
N TYR A 3 -2.33 -1.58 -6.87
CA TYR A 3 -2.68 -1.66 -5.45
C TYR A 3 -3.52 -2.88 -5.08
N GLU A 4 -4.43 -3.27 -5.97
CA GLU A 4 -5.32 -4.42 -5.75
C GLU A 4 -4.52 -5.71 -5.84
N TRP A 5 -3.62 -5.81 -6.81
CA TRP A 5 -2.69 -6.93 -6.93
C TRP A 5 -1.80 -7.07 -5.68
N LEU A 6 -1.27 -5.97 -5.17
CA LEU A 6 -0.46 -5.96 -3.94
C LEU A 6 -1.26 -6.47 -2.72
N VAL A 7 -2.50 -6.01 -2.54
CA VAL A 7 -3.37 -6.48 -1.44
C VAL A 7 -3.72 -7.95 -1.58
N LEU A 8 -4.02 -8.42 -2.79
CA LEU A 8 -4.30 -9.84 -3.04
C LEU A 8 -3.06 -10.69 -2.77
N LYS A 9 -1.87 -10.25 -3.19
CA LYS A 9 -0.61 -10.94 -2.91
C LYS A 9 -0.30 -10.98 -1.42
N ALA A 10 -0.51 -9.88 -0.70
CA ALA A 10 -0.35 -9.83 0.75
C ALA A 10 -1.25 -10.87 1.44
N ARG A 11 -2.51 -10.98 1.00
CA ARG A 11 -3.46 -11.98 1.50
C ARG A 11 -3.02 -13.41 1.17
N GLU A 12 -2.60 -13.68 -0.06
CA GLU A 12 -2.10 -14.99 -0.49
C GLU A 12 -0.89 -15.45 0.34
N HIS A 13 -0.04 -14.51 0.77
CA HIS A 13 1.16 -14.80 1.58
C HIS A 13 0.90 -14.78 3.09
N GLY A 14 -0.36 -14.67 3.52
CA GLY A 14 -0.73 -14.77 4.93
C GLY A 14 -0.24 -13.60 5.78
N LEU A 15 -0.18 -12.39 5.21
CA LEU A 15 0.01 -11.17 5.99
C LEU A 15 -1.25 -10.89 6.83
N ALA A 16 -1.04 -10.35 8.03
CA ALA A 16 -2.09 -10.15 9.03
C ALA A 16 -3.16 -9.13 8.59
N GLY A 17 -2.80 -8.14 7.78
CA GLY A 17 -3.77 -7.18 7.24
C GLY A 17 -3.15 -6.18 6.29
N ALA A 18 -3.97 -5.64 5.40
CA ALA A 18 -3.61 -4.58 4.49
C ALA A 18 -4.77 -3.59 4.36
N THR A 19 -4.48 -2.29 4.37
CA THR A 19 -5.45 -1.21 4.18
C THR A 19 -5.03 -0.35 2.99
N VAL A 20 -5.98 0.00 2.13
CA VAL A 20 -5.74 0.90 1.00
C VAL A 20 -6.36 2.26 1.31
N LEU A 21 -5.52 3.29 1.27
CA LEU A 21 -5.92 4.69 1.42
C LEU A 21 -5.76 5.38 0.06
N ARG A 22 -6.77 6.12 -0.37
CA ARG A 22 -6.72 6.94 -1.59
C ARG A 22 -6.71 8.41 -1.20
N GLY A 23 -5.63 9.10 -1.53
CA GLY A 23 -5.50 10.54 -1.29
C GLY A 23 -6.25 11.35 -2.35
N MET A 24 -6.58 12.60 -1.99
CA MET A 24 -7.25 13.53 -2.91
C MET A 24 -6.26 14.25 -3.85
N MET A 25 -5.00 14.34 -3.44
CA MET A 25 -3.91 15.00 -4.15
C MET A 25 -2.55 14.56 -3.62
N GLY A 26 -1.52 14.62 -4.45
CA GLY A 26 -0.14 14.28 -4.06
C GLY A 26 0.86 14.66 -5.14
N PHE A 27 2.15 14.66 -4.77
CA PHE A 27 3.26 14.81 -5.70
C PHE A 27 4.36 13.79 -5.35
N GLY A 28 5.04 13.26 -6.35
CA GLY A 28 6.10 12.26 -6.19
C GLY A 28 7.47 12.72 -6.67
N ALA A 29 8.39 11.78 -6.85
CA ALA A 29 9.77 12.01 -7.29
C ALA A 29 9.89 12.77 -8.63
N HIS A 30 8.86 12.70 -9.48
CA HIS A 30 8.78 13.43 -10.75
C HIS A 30 8.10 14.81 -10.64
N SER A 31 7.82 15.29 -9.43
CA SER A 31 7.24 16.62 -9.13
C SER A 31 5.93 16.97 -9.87
N ARG A 32 5.19 15.97 -10.35
CA ARG A 32 3.88 16.18 -10.98
C ARG A 32 2.82 16.30 -9.88
N LEU A 33 2.14 17.44 -9.85
CA LEU A 33 0.97 17.65 -8.98
C LEU A 33 -0.21 16.87 -9.56
N HIS A 34 -0.60 15.80 -8.87
CA HIS A 34 -1.83 15.09 -9.18
C HIS A 34 -2.95 15.73 -8.37
N THR A 35 -3.88 16.40 -9.05
CA THR A 35 -5.03 17.09 -8.45
C THR A 35 -6.30 16.69 -9.18
N PHE A 36 -7.44 16.70 -8.47
CA PHE A 36 -8.76 16.68 -9.07
C PHE A 36 -8.93 17.90 -9.99
N LYS A 37 -8.68 17.74 -11.30
CA LYS A 37 -9.16 18.65 -12.34
C LYS A 37 -10.13 17.87 -13.22
N ILE A 38 -11.30 18.47 -13.41
CA ILE A 38 -12.58 17.89 -13.83
C ILE A 38 -12.54 17.12 -15.17
N GLU A 39 -11.44 17.20 -15.94
CA GLU A 39 -11.32 16.54 -17.26
C GLU A 39 -10.44 15.28 -17.29
N ARG A 40 -9.80 14.89 -16.17
CA ARG A 40 -9.06 13.63 -16.04
C ARG A 40 -9.40 12.97 -14.71
N LEU A 41 -10.64 12.52 -14.60
CA LEU A 41 -11.15 11.89 -13.38
C LEU A 41 -10.43 10.54 -13.15
N SER A 42 -9.64 10.49 -12.08
CA SER A 42 -9.34 9.29 -11.27
C SER A 42 -8.05 8.47 -11.49
N GLU A 43 -7.29 8.63 -12.57
CA GLU A 43 -6.20 7.65 -12.85
C GLU A 43 -4.92 7.86 -12.01
N ASP A 44 -4.58 9.09 -11.62
CA ASP A 44 -3.31 9.38 -10.91
C ASP A 44 -3.49 9.84 -9.45
N LEU A 45 -4.61 9.51 -8.80
CA LEU A 45 -4.74 9.83 -7.36
C LEU A 45 -3.75 9.00 -6.55
N PRO A 46 -3.01 9.59 -5.59
CA PRO A 46 -2.04 8.85 -4.79
C PRO A 46 -2.74 7.75 -3.99
N VAL A 47 -2.14 6.56 -4.01
CA VAL A 47 -2.61 5.40 -3.26
C VAL A 47 -1.52 4.99 -2.28
N ILE A 48 -1.89 4.82 -1.02
CA ILE A 48 -1.03 4.28 0.04
C ILE A 48 -1.59 2.92 0.43
N ILE A 49 -0.71 1.93 0.52
CA ILE A 49 -1.05 0.60 1.03
C ILE A 49 -0.31 0.44 2.34
N GLU A 50 -1.06 0.33 3.43
CA GLU A 50 -0.52 0.11 4.77
C GLU A 50 -0.68 -1.37 5.12
N ILE A 51 0.44 -2.03 5.41
CA ILE A 51 0.49 -3.45 5.81
C ILE A 51 1.16 -3.51 7.16
N VAL A 52 0.51 -4.17 8.12
CA VAL A 52 1.02 -4.35 9.48
C VAL A 52 1.21 -5.83 9.76
N ASP A 53 2.45 -6.26 9.97
CA ASP A 53 2.82 -7.61 10.37
C ASP A 53 4.22 -7.61 11.00
N THR A 54 4.79 -8.79 11.28
CA THR A 54 6.18 -8.92 11.74
C THR A 54 7.15 -8.46 10.66
N ARG A 55 8.32 -7.97 11.11
CA ARG A 55 9.37 -7.46 10.22
C ARG A 55 9.79 -8.50 9.19
N GLU A 56 9.94 -9.75 9.59
CA GLU A 56 10.41 -10.84 8.73
C GLU A 56 9.44 -11.10 7.58
N LYS A 57 8.13 -11.08 7.87
CA LYS A 57 7.09 -11.22 6.86
C LYS A 57 7.04 -10.02 5.92
N LEU A 58 7.15 -8.80 6.46
CA LEU A 58 7.15 -7.59 5.65
C LEU A 58 8.36 -7.52 4.71
N GLU A 59 9.56 -7.82 5.20
CA GLU A 59 10.77 -7.86 4.36
C GLU A 59 10.70 -8.97 3.30
N THR A 60 10.12 -10.12 3.63
CA THR A 60 9.91 -11.20 2.67
C THR A 60 8.90 -10.81 1.59
N PHE A 61 7.82 -10.15 1.98
CA PHE A 61 6.83 -9.64 1.04
C PHE A 61 7.39 -8.54 0.14
N LEU A 62 8.17 -7.60 0.69
CA LEU A 62 8.81 -6.54 -0.10
C LEU A 62 9.71 -7.13 -1.19
N ARG A 63 10.56 -8.10 -0.85
CA ARG A 63 11.41 -8.79 -1.84
C ARG A 63 10.62 -9.48 -2.95
N LEU A 64 9.42 -9.99 -2.65
CA LEU A 64 8.56 -10.65 -3.62
C LEU A 64 7.98 -9.68 -4.65
N VAL A 65 7.66 -8.45 -4.23
CA VAL A 65 6.90 -7.49 -5.05
C VAL A 65 7.77 -6.39 -5.66
N ASP A 66 9.05 -6.30 -5.26
CA ASP A 66 9.98 -5.23 -5.66
C ASP A 66 10.06 -5.05 -7.19
N ASP A 67 10.26 -6.15 -7.92
CA ASP A 67 10.39 -6.15 -9.38
C ASP A 67 9.10 -5.71 -10.12
N GLU A 68 7.94 -5.77 -9.45
CA GLU A 68 6.64 -5.40 -10.02
C GLU A 68 6.28 -3.92 -9.77
N ILE A 69 7.06 -3.23 -8.92
CA ILE A 69 6.85 -1.81 -8.57
C ILE A 69 7.81 -0.95 -9.40
N ALA A 70 7.35 -0.51 -10.57
CA ALA A 70 8.15 0.33 -11.46
C ALA A 70 8.41 1.75 -10.90
N GLU A 71 7.44 2.32 -10.20
CA GLU A 71 7.52 3.68 -9.62
C GLU A 71 6.83 3.72 -8.26
N GLY A 72 7.41 4.47 -7.32
CA GLY A 72 6.86 4.68 -5.99
C GLY A 72 7.94 4.72 -4.92
N LEU A 73 7.51 4.53 -3.68
CA LEU A 73 8.38 4.32 -2.53
C LEU A 73 7.71 3.35 -1.57
N ALA A 74 8.54 2.63 -0.80
CA ALA A 74 8.10 1.80 0.31
C ALA A 74 8.88 2.20 1.57
N THR A 75 8.20 2.23 2.71
CA THR A 75 8.80 2.53 4.01
C THR A 75 8.46 1.42 4.99
N LEU A 76 9.40 1.10 5.88
CA LEU A 76 9.17 0.22 7.01
C LEU A 76 9.27 1.04 8.30
N GLU A 77 8.16 1.14 9.02
CA GLU A 77 8.06 1.87 10.28
C GLU A 77 7.69 0.91 11.42
N ARG A 78 8.20 1.16 12.63
CA ARG A 78 7.88 0.33 13.79
C ARG A 78 6.53 0.75 14.38
N ALA A 79 5.56 -0.16 14.35
CA ALA A 79 4.29 -0.02 15.06
C ALA A 79 4.24 -0.89 16.32
N GLU A 80 3.57 -0.42 17.37
CA GLU A 80 3.24 -1.23 18.56
C GLU A 80 1.75 -1.57 18.52
N VAL A 81 1.45 -2.87 18.36
CA VAL A 81 0.07 -3.35 18.24
C VAL A 81 -0.46 -3.73 19.62
N HIS A 82 -1.28 -2.87 20.22
CA HIS A 82 -1.90 -3.15 21.52
C HIS A 82 -3.03 -4.19 21.44
N PHE A 83 -3.80 -4.16 20.35
CA PHE A 83 -4.92 -5.07 20.13
C PHE A 83 -4.99 -5.51 18.68
N TYR A 84 -5.12 -6.82 18.48
CA TYR A 84 -5.41 -7.41 17.19
C TYR A 84 -6.43 -8.52 17.42
N ARG A 85 -7.67 -8.29 16.98
CA ARG A 85 -8.80 -9.18 17.24
C ARG A 85 -9.54 -9.41 15.93
N SER A 86 -9.67 -10.66 15.52
CA SER A 86 -10.69 -11.06 14.55
C SER A 86 -12.01 -11.19 15.30
N GLY A 87 -12.98 -10.32 15.04
CA GLY A 87 -14.34 -10.58 15.49
C GLY A 87 -14.81 -11.90 14.88
N THR A 88 -15.30 -12.83 15.69
CA THR A 88 -16.16 -13.90 15.19
C THR A 88 -17.49 -13.25 14.82
N ALA A 89 -17.69 -12.97 13.52
CA ALA A 89 -19.01 -12.79 12.96
C ALA A 89 -19.53 -14.17 12.52
#